data_AF-R2VFS4-F1
#
_entry.id   AF-R2VFS4-F1
#
_cell.length_a   1.000
_cell.length_b   1.000
_cell.length_c   1.000
_cell.angle_alpha   90.00
_cell.angle_beta   90.00
_cell.angle_gamma   90.00
#
_symmetry.space_group_name_H-M   'P 1'
#
loop_
_entity.id
_entity.type
_entity.pdbx_description
1 polymer ?
#
loop_
_entity_poly.entity_id
_entity_poly.type
_entity_poly.pdbx_seq_one_letter_code
_entity_poly.pdbx_strand_id
1 'polypeptide(L)' 'MDNYGLTDYLAAKKSLLSTLHKIEKALISLEEKQSLGKNRKAQITLSEERIKALKLSLLLIDKEISRLSQDCRKMKCNY' A
#
# COMPACT_ATOMS: atom_id res chain seq x y z
N MET A 1 -3.78 2.66 -21.94
CA MET A 1 -3.39 2.26 -20.56
C MET A 1 -1.88 2.11 -20.58
N ASP A 2 -1.20 2.72 -19.62
CA ASP A 2 0.25 2.58 -19.52
C ASP A 2 0.62 1.11 -19.24
N ASN A 3 1.65 0.61 -19.93
CA ASN A 3 2.12 -0.77 -19.76
C ASN A 3 3.26 -0.80 -18.73
N TYR A 4 2.91 -0.97 -17.45
CA TYR A 4 3.88 -1.05 -16.36
C TYR A 4 4.52 -2.43 -16.26
N GLY A 5 5.84 -2.47 -16.09
CA GLY A 5 6.61 -3.69 -15.93
C GLY A 5 6.78 -4.13 -14.48
N LEU A 6 7.37 -5.32 -14.27
CA LEU A 6 7.62 -5.87 -12.93
C LEU A 6 8.39 -4.90 -12.01
N THR A 7 9.36 -4.17 -12.55
CA THR A 7 10.15 -3.18 -11.81
C THR A 7 9.30 -2.02 -11.31
N ASP A 8 8.33 -1.57 -12.10
CA ASP A 8 7.42 -0.48 -11.73
C ASP A 8 6.52 -0.91 -10.58
N TYR A 9 5.95 -2.12 -10.65
CA TYR A 9 5.13 -2.67 -9.57
C TYR A 9 5.92 -2.89 -8.28
N LEU A 10 7.17 -3.36 -8.36
CA LEU A 10 8.05 -3.49 -7.19
C LEU A 10 8.36 -2.13 -6.55
N ALA A 11 8.64 -1.11 -7.37
CA ALA A 11 8.87 0.26 -6.91
C ALA A 11 7.60 0.85 -6.27
N ALA A 12 6.44 0.66 -6.90
CA ALA A 12 5.15 1.08 -6.38
C ALA A 12 4.84 0.41 -5.04
N LYS A 13 5.04 -0.92 -4.91
CA LYS A 13 4.88 -1.65 -3.65
C LYS A 13 5.73 -1.04 -2.54
N LYS A 14 7.02 -0.81 -2.79
CA LYS A 14 7.94 -0.21 -1.81
C LYS A 14 7.46 1.17 -1.36
N SER A 15 7.04 2.01 -2.31
CA SER A 15 6.53 3.36 -2.05
C SER A 15 5.26 3.33 -1.18
N LEU A 16 4.30 2.47 -1.54
CA LEU A 16 3.03 2.35 -0.81
C LEU A 16 3.21 1.76 0.59
N LEU A 17 4.12 0.80 0.77
CA LEU A 17 4.47 0.29 2.11
C LEU A 17 5.04 1.39 3.02
N SER A 18 5.93 2.23 2.48
CA SER A 18 6.46 3.37 3.24
C SER A 18 5.36 4.37 3.61
N THR A 19 4.45 4.63 2.69
CA THR A 19 3.30 5.52 2.91
C THR A 19 2.34 4.95 3.95
N LEU A 20 2.01 3.67 3.87
CA LEU A 20 1.16 2.97 4.83
C LEU A 20 1.72 3.12 6.26
N HIS A 21 3.01 2.81 6.44
CA HIS A 21 3.68 2.93 7.74
C HIS A 21 3.61 4.35 8.33
N LYS A 22 3.77 5.38 7.48
CA LYS A 22 3.66 6.78 7.91
C LYS A 22 2.25 7.13 8.36
N ILE A 23 1.22 6.64 7.67
CA ILE A 23 -0.18 6.89 8.03
C ILE A 23 -0.54 6.12 9.31
N GLU A 24 -0.09 4.88 9.47
CA GLU A 24 -0.30 4.11 10.72
C GLU A 24 0.33 4.83 11.92
N LYS A 25 1.55 5.38 11.79
CA LYS A 25 2.15 6.22 12.83
C LYS A 25 1.36 7.51 13.10
N ALA A 26 0.88 8.17 12.04
CA ALA A 26 0.09 9.38 12.18
C ALA A 26 -1.25 9.11 12.90
N LEU A 27 -1.87 7.96 12.63
CA LEU A 27 -3.09 7.50 13.31
C LEU A 27 -2.87 7.37 14.82
N ILE A 28 -1.80 6.69 15.25
CA ILE A 28 -1.45 6.57 16.68
C ILE A 28 -1.36 7.96 17.33
N SER A 29 -0.66 8.91 16.71
CA SER A 29 -0.56 10.28 17.25
C SER A 29 -1.91 11.02 17.29
N LEU A 30 -2.82 10.73 16.35
CA LEU A 30 -4.17 11.31 16.36
C LEU A 30 -5.01 10.73 17.49
N GLU A 31 -4.91 9.42 17.74
CA GLU A 31 -5.60 8.72 18.83
C GLU A 31 -5.12 9.22 20.20
N GLU A 32 -3.80 9.42 20.38
CA GLU A 32 -3.23 10.04 21.58
C GLU A 32 -3.76 11.46 21.80
N LYS A 33 -3.84 12.27 20.74
CA LYS A 33 -4.39 13.64 20.86
C LYS A 33 -5.88 13.61 21.17
N GLN A 34 -6.62 12.63 20.66
CA GLN A 34 -8.03 12.42 20.94
C GLN A 34 -8.28 12.02 22.40
N SER A 35 -7.42 11.17 22.99
CA SER A 35 -7.51 10.80 24.40
C SER A 35 -7.21 11.97 25.34
N LEU A 36 -6.37 12.92 24.91
CA LEU A 36 -6.11 14.19 25.59
C LEU A 36 -7.22 15.26 25.41
N GLY A 37 -8.40 14.87 24.89
CA GLY A 37 -9.55 15.75 24.75
C GLY A 37 -9.57 16.65 23.52
N LYS A 38 -8.60 16.53 22.59
CA LYS A 38 -8.63 17.27 21.31
C LYS A 38 -9.56 16.55 20.33
N ASN A 39 -10.51 17.26 19.72
CA ASN A 39 -11.38 16.64 18.72
C ASN A 39 -10.62 16.31 17.43
N ARG A 40 -10.36 15.02 17.20
CA ARG A 40 -9.64 14.46 16.04
C ARG A 40 -10.40 13.31 15.36
N LYS A 41 -11.66 13.06 15.73
CA LYS A 41 -12.47 11.92 15.22
C LYS A 41 -12.49 11.84 13.70
N ALA A 42 -12.72 12.96 13.01
CA ALA A 42 -12.76 13.00 11.54
C ALA A 42 -11.40 12.61 10.93
N GLN A 43 -10.28 13.10 11.49
CA GLN A 43 -8.95 12.75 11.00
C GLN A 43 -8.60 11.28 11.26
N ILE A 44 -9.07 10.72 12.37
CA ILE A 44 -8.92 9.30 12.71
C ILE A 44 -9.64 8.46 11.66
N THR A 45 -10.94 8.70 11.45
CA THR A 45 -11.75 7.96 10.47
C THR A 45 -11.13 8.02 9.07
N LEU A 46 -10.73 9.21 8.61
CA LEU A 46 -10.08 9.36 7.30
C LEU A 46 -8.75 8.60 7.20
N SER A 47 -7.99 8.51 8.30
CA SER A 47 -6.72 7.78 8.32
C SER A 47 -6.95 6.27 8.27
N GLU A 48 -7.96 5.75 8.98
CA GLU A 48 -8.36 4.35 8.93
C GLU A 48 -8.84 3.95 7.53
N GLU A 49 -9.65 4.79 6.87
CA GLU A 49 -10.11 4.56 5.50
C GLU A 49 -8.94 4.51 4.50
N ARG A 50 -7.98 5.43 4.64
CA ARG A 50 -6.76 5.44 3.81
C ARG A 50 -5.90 4.20 4.02
N ILE A 51 -5.76 3.75 5.27
CA ILE A 51 -5.05 2.50 5.59
C ILE A 51 -5.72 1.32 4.90
N LYS A 52 -7.06 1.22 4.98
CA LYS A 52 -7.83 0.16 4.31
C LYS A 52 -7.61 0.19 2.79
N ALA A 53 -7.72 1.36 2.17
CA ALA A 53 -7.51 1.53 0.74
C ALA A 53 -6.08 1.15 0.32
N LEU A 54 -5.06 1.58 1.07
CA LEU A 54 -3.66 1.25 0.78
C LEU A 54 -3.37 -0.25 0.93
N LYS A 55 -3.94 -0.91 1.95
CA LYS A 55 -3.82 -2.37 2.12
C LYS A 55 -4.43 -3.12 0.94
N LEU A 56 -5.58 -2.66 0.44
CA LEU A 56 -6.21 -3.22 -0.76
C LEU A 56 -5.32 -3.02 -2.00
N SER A 57 -4.79 -1.81 -2.20
CA SER A 57 -3.88 -1.52 -3.32
C SER A 57 -2.61 -2.37 -3.28
N LEU A 58 -2.01 -2.57 -2.12
CA LEU A 58 -0.84 -3.45 -1.94
C LEU A 58 -1.15 -4.90 -2.31
N LEU A 59 -2.33 -5.40 -1.91
CA LEU A 59 -2.77 -6.76 -2.26
C LEU A 59 -2.96 -6.93 -3.78
N LEU A 60 -3.48 -5.91 -4.46
CA LEU A 60 -3.62 -5.93 -5.92
C LEU A 60 -2.25 -5.89 -6.63
N ILE A 61 -1.33 -5.05 -6.15
CA ILE A 61 0.04 -4.99 -6.67
C ILE A 61 0.76 -6.33 -6.48
N ASP A 62 0.58 -6.99 -5.34
CA ASP A 62 1.20 -8.30 -5.08
C ASP A 62 0.69 -9.40 -6.02
N LYS A 63 -0.60 -9.38 -6.35
CA LYS A 63 -1.17 -10.28 -7.37
C LYS A 63 -0.52 -10.04 -8.73
N GLU A 64 -0.34 -8.78 -9.10
CA GLU A 64 0.20 -8.41 -10.40
C GLU A 64 1.70 -8.72 -10.52
N ILE A 65 2.48 -8.44 -9.46
CA ILE A 65 3.88 -8.90 -9.34
C ILE A 65 3.97 -10.41 -9.52
N SER A 66 3.07 -11.17 -8.87
CA SER A 66 3.05 -12.63 -8.95
C SER A 66 2.78 -13.10 -10.39
N ARG A 67 1.80 -12.49 -11.07
CA ARG A 67 1.47 -12.77 -12.47
C ARG A 67 2.67 -12.51 -13.38
N LEU A 68 3.24 -11.31 -13.32
CA LEU A 68 4.39 -10.90 -14.15
C LEU A 68 5.64 -11.77 -13.88
N SER A 69 5.84 -12.19 -12.63
CA SER A 69 6.97 -13.06 -12.25
C SER A 69 6.79 -14.50 -12.74
N GLN A 70 5.56 -15.00 -12.84
CA GLN A 70 5.26 -16.30 -13.42
C GLN A 70 5.40 -16.28 -14.95
N ASP A 71 4.94 -15.21 -15.60
CA ASP A 71 5.08 -15.02 -17.04
C ASP A 71 6.56 -14.95 -17.45
N CYS A 72 7.40 -14.24 -16.68
CA CYS A 72 8.85 -14.21 -16.88
C CYS A 72 9.50 -15.60 -16.74
N ARG A 73 9.06 -16.42 -15.79
CA ARG A 73 9.57 -17.80 -15.63
C ARG A 73 9.18 -18.70 -16.81
N LYS A 74 7.94 -18.61 -17.31
CA LYS A 74 7.51 -19.37 -18.50
C LYS A 74 8.31 -19.02 -19.74
N MET A 75 8.65 -17.73 -19.94
CA MET A 75 9.50 -17.32 -21.06
C MET A 75 10.93 -17.87 -20.96
N LYS A 76 11.49 -17.99 -19.75
CA LYS A 76 12.85 -18.52 -19.54
C LYS A 76 12.97 -20.05 -19.65
N CYS A 77 11.88 -20.81 -19.53
CA CYS A 77 11.90 -22.28 -19.62
C CYS A 77 11.66 -22.82 -21.04
N ASN A 78 11.45 -21.96 -22.04
CA ASN A 78 11.21 -22.35 -23.45
C ASN A 78 12.45 -22.24 -24.35
N TYR A 79 13.64 -22.12 -23.77
CA TYR A 79 14.94 -22.11 -24.46
C TYR A 79 15.93 -23.02 -23.74
#